data_AF-A0A1G2MR80-F1
#
_entry.id   AF-A0A1G2MR80-F1
#
_cell.length_a   1.000
_cell.length_b   1.000
_cell.length_c   1.000
_cell.angle_alpha   90.00
_cell.angle_beta   90.00
_cell.angle_gamma   90.00
#
_symmetry.space_group_name_H-M   'P 1'
#
loop_
_entity.id
_entity.type
_entity.pdbx_description
1 polymer ?
#
loop_
_entity_poly.entity_id
_entity_poly.type
_entity_poly.pdbx_seq_one_letter_code
_entity_poly.pdbx_strand_id
1 'polypeptide(L)'
;MIALVSRKFLFAYLLIGLFFLYGVIAPNISTAAGPNLIQNPSLENDADANAIPDQWFKGSWGSNSVVFTYPVGGISGRAGKIDLSAYSNGDAKWYFADVSVTAGEEYMFKDQYVSNTSTTLTVRYTNASGTFTYLDLATLPASASPATVEKTFTVPEGMVSVTVLHLIKSNGSLTVDNFSLSKNTATTTLPIDPTGFNSGFVSLTFDDGWISHFTNAKPILDAANIKGTFYIISGALAWINNSSLENDLDNNNVPDGWTGSKSGNNTATFSYPVAGANGSRVAKINVSAYKNGEAKWIFNEIPIKGGWNYTFSDQYVSTVSTKVVAQMRKADGSIQTMELGTLAASPVWKYFKKTFSVPIDAKTITIYQAISANGSLTVDNFKLVNASGFYMNQTHLLGLQNAGHEIGNHTRTHPSLTSLTTDQALAEIDLAKTDLLAMGANTIKTLAYPFGDYNDSLKQMIKNAGMSSARSVDRGFNTKDTDKYALKIQQVDNTTTLDQIKTWIDQVNVSKTWLILMFHQIDYSKNQYSTTPEILQGVVNYIKSTDTPSRTITEGLSLLI
;
A
#
# COMPACT_ATOMS: atom_id res chain seq x y z
N MET A 1 -44.62 42.31 -34.72
CA MET A 1 -43.28 41.91 -35.18
C MET A 1 -43.09 40.44 -34.87
N ILE A 2 -42.62 39.74 -35.88
CA ILE A 2 -42.45 38.30 -36.09
C ILE A 2 -41.83 37.52 -34.91
N ALA A 3 -42.35 36.31 -34.71
CA ALA A 3 -41.84 35.23 -33.85
C ALA A 3 -40.51 34.64 -34.36
N LEU A 4 -39.71 33.99 -33.50
CA LEU A 4 -39.20 32.63 -33.76
C LEU A 4 -38.46 32.03 -32.54
N VAL A 5 -39.09 30.99 -31.98
CA VAL A 5 -38.58 29.61 -31.84
C VAL A 5 -37.15 29.35 -31.30
N SER A 6 -37.15 28.57 -30.23
CA SER A 6 -36.11 27.69 -29.68
C SER A 6 -35.09 27.11 -30.69
N ARG A 7 -33.80 27.12 -30.33
CA ARG A 7 -32.88 26.01 -30.65
C ARG A 7 -31.86 25.79 -29.53
N LYS A 8 -31.89 24.56 -29.01
CA LYS A 8 -30.82 23.93 -28.22
C LYS A 8 -29.50 24.05 -29.00
N PHE A 9 -28.45 24.54 -28.35
CA PHE A 9 -27.09 24.37 -28.84
C PHE A 9 -26.37 23.32 -28.00
N LEU A 10 -26.28 22.12 -28.58
CA LEU A 10 -25.19 21.16 -28.36
C LEU A 10 -23.87 21.92 -28.58
N PHE A 11 -23.02 22.00 -27.56
CA PHE A 11 -21.61 22.27 -27.79
C PHE A 11 -20.93 20.94 -28.13
N ALA A 12 -20.70 20.74 -29.42
CA ALA A 12 -19.79 19.73 -29.93
C ALA A 12 -18.35 20.16 -29.59
N TYR A 13 -17.67 19.40 -28.72
CA TYR A 13 -16.23 19.47 -28.62
C TYR A 13 -15.63 18.77 -29.84
N LEU A 14 -15.26 19.56 -30.84
CA LEU A 14 -14.32 19.17 -31.89
C LEU A 14 -12.91 19.28 -31.29
N LEU A 15 -12.44 18.23 -30.60
CA LEU A 15 -11.03 18.11 -30.23
C LEU A 15 -10.30 17.45 -31.40
N ILE A 16 -9.71 18.29 -32.24
CA ILE A 16 -8.67 17.90 -33.20
C ILE A 16 -7.54 17.29 -32.38
N GLY A 17 -7.38 15.97 -32.49
CA GLY A 17 -6.27 15.24 -31.90
C GLY A 17 -4.97 15.65 -32.56
N LEU A 18 -4.26 16.59 -31.95
CA LEU A 18 -2.81 16.67 -32.07
C LEU A 18 -2.22 15.68 -31.05
N PHE A 19 -2.06 14.43 -31.49
CA PHE A 19 -1.13 13.51 -30.86
C PHE A 19 0.28 14.10 -31.01
N PHE A 20 0.78 14.77 -29.98
CA PHE A 20 2.21 14.92 -29.82
C PHE A 20 2.76 13.53 -29.50
N LEU A 21 3.37 12.92 -30.52
CA LEU A 21 4.26 11.78 -30.40
C LEU A 21 5.43 12.20 -29.49
N TYR A 22 5.28 12.07 -28.17
CA TYR A 22 6.46 11.84 -27.34
C TYR A 22 6.86 10.41 -27.62
N GLY A 23 7.86 10.27 -28.49
CA GLY A 23 8.59 9.03 -28.64
C GLY A 23 9.14 8.65 -27.28
N VAL A 24 8.44 7.76 -26.58
CA VAL A 24 9.11 6.78 -25.75
C VAL A 24 10.11 6.17 -26.70
N ILE A 25 11.41 6.41 -26.49
CA ILE A 25 12.41 5.51 -27.03
C ILE A 25 12.09 4.21 -26.30
N ALA A 26 11.21 3.40 -26.90
CA ALA A 26 11.14 2.01 -26.59
C ALA A 26 12.60 1.55 -26.70
N PRO A 27 13.16 0.85 -25.69
CA PRO A 27 14.46 0.24 -25.89
C PRO A 27 14.40 -0.45 -27.24
N ASN A 28 15.42 -0.25 -28.08
CA ASN A 28 15.56 -1.06 -29.28
C ASN A 28 15.72 -2.49 -28.78
N ILE A 29 14.59 -3.20 -28.65
CA ILE A 29 14.57 -4.60 -28.28
C ILE A 29 15.02 -5.32 -29.53
N SER A 30 16.33 -5.52 -29.65
CA SER A 30 16.84 -6.62 -30.45
C SER A 30 16.58 -7.89 -29.66
N THR A 31 15.36 -8.42 -29.73
CA THR A 31 15.10 -9.79 -29.30
C THR A 31 15.81 -10.72 -30.28
N ALA A 32 16.98 -11.21 -29.89
CA ALA A 32 17.44 -12.48 -30.43
C ALA A 32 16.59 -13.56 -29.75
N ALA A 33 15.45 -13.90 -30.36
CA ALA A 33 14.80 -15.17 -30.05
C ALA A 33 15.81 -16.29 -30.36
N GLY A 34 16.05 -17.18 -29.39
CA GLY A 34 16.84 -18.39 -29.64
C GLY A 34 16.22 -19.25 -30.75
N PRO A 35 16.89 -20.32 -31.19
CA PRO A 35 16.31 -21.24 -32.17
C PRO A 35 14.94 -21.74 -31.69
N ASN A 36 14.00 -21.91 -32.62
CA ASN A 36 12.68 -22.46 -32.30
C ASN A 36 12.85 -23.90 -31.79
N LEU A 37 12.38 -24.13 -30.57
CA LEU A 37 12.51 -25.39 -29.85
C LEU A 37 11.39 -26.37 -30.19
N ILE A 38 10.31 -25.91 -30.83
CA ILE A 38 9.20 -26.74 -31.28
C ILE A 38 9.63 -27.54 -32.51
N GLN A 39 9.40 -28.85 -32.49
CA GLN A 39 9.55 -29.69 -33.67
C GLN A 39 8.31 -29.59 -34.56
N ASN A 40 8.51 -29.57 -35.88
CA ASN A 40 7.44 -29.36 -36.87
C ASN A 40 6.55 -28.12 -36.58
N PRO A 41 7.14 -26.93 -36.34
CA PRO A 41 6.41 -25.76 -35.83
C PRO A 41 5.34 -25.19 -36.78
N SER A 42 5.49 -25.43 -38.08
CA SER A 42 4.54 -25.02 -39.12
C SER A 42 3.54 -26.12 -39.49
N LEU A 43 3.53 -27.25 -38.77
CA LEU A 43 2.61 -28.38 -39.00
C LEU A 43 2.68 -29.02 -40.40
N GLU A 44 3.77 -28.84 -41.16
CA GLU A 44 3.84 -29.31 -42.55
C GLU A 44 4.19 -30.80 -42.69
N ASN A 45 4.91 -31.35 -41.69
CA ASN A 45 5.37 -32.74 -41.75
C ASN A 45 4.33 -33.68 -41.15
N ASP A 46 3.97 -34.71 -41.91
CA ASP A 46 3.14 -35.86 -41.53
C ASP A 46 3.68 -37.06 -42.33
N ALA A 47 4.80 -37.62 -41.87
CA ALA A 47 5.57 -38.60 -42.62
C ALA A 47 4.89 -39.97 -42.68
N ASP A 48 4.09 -40.32 -41.67
CA ASP A 48 3.34 -41.58 -41.61
C ASP A 48 1.92 -41.48 -42.22
N ALA A 49 1.53 -40.28 -42.68
CA ALA A 49 0.26 -39.97 -43.33
C ALA A 49 -0.97 -40.34 -42.47
N ASN A 50 -0.85 -40.17 -41.15
CA ASN A 50 -1.89 -40.54 -40.19
C ASN A 50 -2.89 -39.39 -39.92
N ALA A 51 -2.75 -38.25 -40.60
CA ALA A 51 -3.55 -37.04 -40.40
C ALA A 51 -3.38 -36.41 -39.00
N ILE A 52 -2.17 -36.51 -38.46
CA ILE A 52 -1.67 -35.82 -37.27
C ILE A 52 -0.25 -35.34 -37.62
N PRO A 53 0.06 -34.04 -37.48
CA PRO A 53 1.42 -33.59 -37.77
C PRO A 53 2.42 -34.28 -36.83
N ASP A 54 3.58 -34.67 -37.36
CA ASP A 54 4.65 -35.31 -36.59
C ASP A 54 5.01 -34.43 -35.38
N GLN A 55 5.09 -35.03 -34.18
CA GLN A 55 5.37 -34.35 -32.89
C GLN A 55 4.22 -33.48 -32.34
N TRP A 56 3.03 -33.59 -32.91
CA TRP A 56 1.84 -32.88 -32.44
C TRP A 56 0.77 -33.83 -31.91
N PHE A 57 -0.03 -33.28 -31.02
CA PHE A 57 -1.09 -33.99 -30.34
C PHE A 57 -2.35 -33.12 -30.29
N LYS A 58 -3.49 -33.80 -30.21
CA LYS A 58 -4.81 -33.21 -30.02
C LYS A 58 -5.43 -33.79 -28.76
N GLY A 59 -6.28 -33.02 -28.10
CA GLY A 59 -6.99 -33.52 -26.92
C GLY A 59 -8.15 -32.64 -26.50
N SER A 60 -9.14 -33.28 -25.89
CA SER A 60 -10.27 -32.63 -25.24
C SER A 60 -10.60 -33.35 -23.93
N TRP A 61 -11.28 -32.66 -23.03
CA TRP A 61 -11.88 -33.24 -21.84
C TRP A 61 -13.19 -32.53 -21.53
N GLY A 62 -14.00 -33.11 -20.65
CA GLY A 62 -15.29 -32.55 -20.24
C GLY A 62 -16.45 -32.98 -21.15
N SER A 63 -17.57 -32.29 -21.00
CA SER A 63 -18.81 -32.53 -21.73
C SER A 63 -18.92 -31.54 -22.89
N ASN A 64 -18.43 -31.97 -24.05
CA ASN A 64 -18.46 -31.24 -25.32
C ASN A 64 -18.35 -32.23 -26.49
N SER A 65 -18.70 -31.78 -27.70
CA SER A 65 -18.52 -32.54 -28.94
C SER A 65 -17.48 -31.84 -29.81
N VAL A 66 -16.37 -32.52 -30.10
CA VAL A 66 -15.20 -31.92 -30.74
C VAL A 66 -14.84 -32.67 -32.01
N VAL A 67 -14.59 -31.93 -33.09
CA VAL A 67 -14.00 -32.45 -34.32
C VAL A 67 -12.64 -31.80 -34.50
N PHE A 68 -11.59 -32.62 -34.56
CA PHE A 68 -10.24 -32.19 -34.92
C PHE A 68 -9.98 -32.51 -36.38
N THR A 69 -9.62 -31.51 -37.17
CA THR A 69 -9.33 -31.67 -38.60
C THR A 69 -7.88 -31.27 -38.87
N TYR A 70 -7.13 -32.16 -39.52
CA TYR A 70 -5.80 -31.87 -40.07
C TYR A 70 -5.58 -32.74 -41.33
N PRO A 71 -4.91 -32.22 -42.36
CA PRO A 71 -4.62 -30.81 -42.54
C PRO A 71 -5.90 -30.05 -42.96
N VAL A 72 -6.04 -28.82 -42.49
CA VAL A 72 -6.86 -27.80 -43.19
C VAL A 72 -5.93 -26.79 -43.86
N GLY A 73 -6.47 -25.95 -44.75
CA GLY A 73 -5.72 -24.81 -45.29
C GLY A 73 -5.34 -23.84 -44.17
N GLY A 74 -4.04 -23.70 -43.93
CA GLY A 74 -3.45 -22.83 -42.92
C GLY A 74 -3.16 -21.43 -43.41
N ILE A 75 -2.46 -20.68 -42.56
CA ILE A 75 -1.94 -19.34 -42.88
C ILE A 75 -0.75 -19.50 -43.82
N SER A 76 0.03 -20.56 -43.63
CA SER A 76 1.02 -21.05 -44.59
C SER A 76 0.96 -22.58 -44.65
N GLY A 77 0.34 -23.13 -45.69
CA GLY A 77 0.31 -24.59 -45.91
C GLY A 77 -0.78 -25.30 -45.11
N ARG A 78 -0.40 -26.26 -44.27
CA ARG A 78 -1.24 -27.14 -43.46
C ARG A 78 -1.44 -26.56 -42.06
N ALA A 79 -2.66 -26.58 -41.55
CA ALA A 79 -2.97 -26.17 -40.19
C ALA A 79 -3.84 -27.20 -39.45
N GLY A 80 -3.84 -27.09 -38.12
CA GLY A 80 -4.75 -27.83 -37.25
C GLY A 80 -6.02 -27.03 -36.98
N LYS A 81 -7.19 -27.66 -37.11
CA LYS A 81 -8.49 -27.04 -36.80
C LYS A 81 -9.24 -27.82 -35.72
N ILE A 82 -9.99 -27.07 -34.93
CA ILE A 82 -10.92 -27.52 -33.91
C ILE A 82 -12.29 -26.94 -34.27
N ASP A 83 -13.32 -27.79 -34.33
CA ASP A 83 -14.71 -27.38 -34.29
C ASP A 83 -15.33 -27.95 -33.00
N LEU A 84 -15.73 -27.07 -32.09
CA LEU A 84 -16.33 -27.42 -30.81
C LEU A 84 -17.81 -27.06 -30.81
N SER A 85 -18.64 -28.03 -30.43
CA SER A 85 -20.09 -27.89 -30.30
C SER A 85 -20.59 -28.59 -29.02
N ALA A 86 -21.87 -28.40 -28.68
CA ALA A 86 -22.51 -28.97 -27.50
C ALA A 86 -21.71 -28.74 -26.19
N TYR A 87 -21.04 -27.59 -26.06
CA TYR A 87 -20.21 -27.25 -24.91
C TYR A 87 -21.03 -27.09 -23.63
N SER A 88 -20.63 -27.82 -22.59
CA SER A 88 -21.08 -27.57 -21.22
C SER A 88 -19.91 -27.30 -20.27
N ASN A 89 -18.80 -28.04 -20.38
CA ASN A 89 -17.57 -27.79 -19.65
C ASN A 89 -16.35 -28.39 -20.40
N GLY A 90 -15.15 -28.12 -19.88
CA GLY A 90 -13.90 -28.66 -20.41
C GLY A 90 -13.25 -27.78 -21.47
N ASP A 91 -12.45 -28.37 -22.36
CA ASP A 91 -11.76 -27.69 -23.46
C ASP A 91 -11.46 -28.63 -24.64
N ALA A 92 -10.98 -28.05 -25.74
CA ALA A 92 -10.33 -28.74 -26.85
C ALA A 92 -9.08 -27.97 -27.31
N LYS A 93 -8.02 -28.70 -27.67
CA LYS A 93 -6.72 -28.10 -28.03
C LYS A 93 -5.87 -28.93 -28.99
N TRP A 94 -4.99 -28.22 -29.67
CA TRP A 94 -3.76 -28.76 -30.25
C TRP A 94 -2.57 -28.36 -29.37
N TYR A 95 -1.58 -29.24 -29.26
CA TYR A 95 -0.35 -29.01 -28.51
C TYR A 95 0.79 -29.87 -29.08
N PHE A 96 2.02 -29.46 -28.84
CA PHE A 96 3.22 -30.13 -29.35
C PHE A 96 3.87 -31.01 -28.26
N ALA A 97 4.80 -31.86 -28.67
CA ALA A 97 5.63 -32.64 -27.76
C ALA A 97 6.32 -31.76 -26.71
N ASP A 98 6.47 -32.27 -25.50
CA ASP A 98 7.10 -31.54 -24.41
C ASP A 98 8.52 -31.07 -24.79
N VAL A 99 8.74 -29.77 -24.71
CA VAL A 99 10.04 -29.12 -24.96
C VAL A 99 10.79 -29.01 -23.65
N SER A 100 12.06 -29.45 -23.62
CA SER A 100 12.92 -29.28 -22.45
C SER A 100 13.21 -27.81 -22.18
N VAL A 101 13.08 -27.41 -20.92
CA VAL A 101 13.34 -26.03 -20.47
C VAL A 101 14.16 -26.00 -19.19
N THR A 102 14.71 -24.83 -18.87
CA THR A 102 15.47 -24.59 -17.64
C THR A 102 14.64 -23.75 -16.68
N ALA A 103 14.50 -24.22 -15.43
CA ALA A 103 13.83 -23.47 -14.37
C ALA A 103 14.47 -22.09 -14.15
N GLY A 104 13.64 -21.08 -13.88
CA GLY A 104 14.06 -19.69 -13.68
C GLY A 104 14.31 -18.91 -14.97
N GLU A 105 14.41 -19.58 -16.13
CA GLU A 105 14.60 -18.91 -17.41
C GLU A 105 13.27 -18.47 -18.02
N GLU A 106 13.30 -17.38 -18.79
CA GLU A 106 12.15 -16.89 -19.54
C GLU A 106 12.13 -17.44 -20.97
N TYR A 107 10.93 -17.78 -21.45
CA TYR A 107 10.68 -18.26 -22.80
C TYR A 107 9.62 -17.42 -23.48
N MET A 108 9.75 -17.27 -24.79
CA MET A 108 8.79 -16.59 -25.65
C MET A 108 8.04 -17.61 -26.51
N PHE A 109 6.72 -17.65 -26.35
CA PHE A 109 5.80 -18.40 -27.19
C PHE A 109 5.13 -17.48 -28.21
N LYS A 110 4.97 -18.00 -29.42
CA LYS A 110 4.26 -17.37 -30.51
C LYS A 110 3.46 -18.40 -31.29
N ASP A 111 2.25 -18.05 -31.72
CA ASP A 111 1.56 -18.78 -32.78
C ASP A 111 0.68 -17.85 -33.60
N GLN A 112 0.06 -18.42 -34.61
CA GLN A 112 -0.97 -17.73 -35.39
C GLN A 112 -2.28 -18.49 -35.34
N TYR A 113 -3.39 -17.74 -35.31
CA TYR A 113 -4.71 -18.33 -35.19
C TYR A 113 -5.80 -17.57 -35.94
N VAL A 114 -6.87 -18.30 -36.28
CA VAL A 114 -8.16 -17.79 -36.74
C VAL A 114 -9.24 -18.42 -35.86
N SER A 115 -10.13 -17.62 -35.29
CA SER A 115 -11.18 -18.10 -34.40
C SER A 115 -12.45 -17.28 -34.51
N ASN A 116 -13.61 -17.92 -34.41
CA ASN A 116 -14.90 -17.22 -34.28
C ASN A 116 -15.36 -17.05 -32.82
N THR A 117 -14.55 -17.52 -31.87
CA THR A 117 -14.82 -17.43 -30.44
C THR A 117 -13.55 -17.04 -29.67
N SER A 118 -13.69 -16.67 -28.39
CA SER A 118 -12.53 -16.39 -27.55
C SER A 118 -11.72 -17.67 -27.28
N THR A 119 -10.40 -17.55 -27.31
CA THR A 119 -9.46 -18.66 -27.10
C THR A 119 -8.61 -18.42 -25.85
N THR A 120 -7.89 -19.44 -25.41
CA THR A 120 -6.96 -19.35 -24.29
C THR A 120 -5.62 -19.97 -24.67
N LEU A 121 -4.54 -19.33 -24.25
CA LEU A 121 -3.21 -19.93 -24.22
C LEU A 121 -2.92 -20.43 -22.81
N THR A 122 -2.59 -21.71 -22.68
CA THR A 122 -2.22 -22.31 -21.39
C THR A 122 -0.84 -22.97 -21.54
N VAL A 123 0.08 -22.74 -20.61
CA VAL A 123 1.31 -23.55 -20.48
C VAL A 123 1.01 -24.74 -19.58
N ARG A 124 1.39 -25.94 -20.02
CA ARG A 124 1.52 -27.10 -19.13
C ARG A 124 3.00 -27.32 -18.86
N TYR A 125 3.38 -27.18 -17.60
CA TYR A 125 4.69 -27.56 -17.10
C TYR A 125 4.68 -29.02 -16.63
N THR A 126 5.80 -29.71 -16.84
CA THR A 126 6.05 -31.06 -16.33
C THR A 126 7.29 -31.03 -15.44
N ASN A 127 7.20 -31.56 -14.23
CA ASN A 127 8.36 -31.71 -13.34
C ASN A 127 9.11 -33.03 -13.61
N ALA A 128 10.26 -33.22 -12.95
CA ALA A 128 11.08 -34.43 -13.14
C ALA A 128 10.37 -35.75 -12.78
N SER A 129 9.28 -35.70 -11.99
CA SER A 129 8.46 -36.87 -11.64
C SER A 129 7.33 -37.15 -12.64
N GLY A 130 7.16 -36.32 -13.68
CA GLY A 130 6.07 -36.43 -14.65
C GLY A 130 4.75 -35.79 -14.19
N THR A 131 4.75 -35.00 -13.11
CA THR A 131 3.56 -34.30 -12.62
C THR A 131 3.32 -33.02 -13.41
N PHE A 132 2.07 -32.76 -13.79
CA PHE A 132 1.67 -31.59 -14.57
C PHE A 132 1.19 -30.42 -13.68
N THR A 133 1.58 -29.20 -14.05
CA THR A 133 1.02 -27.94 -13.52
C THR A 133 0.66 -27.02 -14.68
N TYR A 134 -0.37 -26.17 -14.52
CA TYR A 134 -0.92 -25.36 -15.61
C TYR A 134 -0.90 -23.87 -15.28
N LEU A 135 -0.65 -23.02 -16.27
CA LEU A 135 -0.73 -21.57 -16.21
C LEU A 135 -1.48 -21.03 -17.43
N ASP A 136 -2.63 -20.37 -17.22
CA ASP A 136 -3.30 -19.63 -18.29
C ASP A 136 -2.53 -18.33 -18.56
N LEU A 137 -1.89 -18.24 -19.73
CA LEU A 137 -1.06 -17.10 -20.14
C LEU A 137 -1.89 -15.92 -20.63
N ALA A 138 -2.95 -16.20 -21.38
CA ALA A 138 -3.77 -15.17 -22.00
C ALA A 138 -5.12 -15.73 -22.44
N THR A 139 -6.14 -14.88 -22.34
CA THR A 139 -7.41 -15.03 -23.06
C THR A 139 -7.36 -14.13 -24.28
N LEU A 140 -7.58 -14.70 -25.47
CA LEU A 140 -7.49 -13.98 -26.74
C LEU A 140 -8.90 -13.78 -27.34
N PRO A 141 -9.15 -12.65 -28.02
CA PRO A 141 -10.42 -12.42 -28.69
C PRO A 141 -10.58 -13.34 -29.90
N ALA A 142 -11.82 -13.49 -30.38
CA ALA A 142 -12.07 -14.05 -31.69
C ALA A 142 -11.38 -13.20 -32.77
N SER A 143 -10.89 -13.85 -33.83
CA SER A 143 -10.29 -13.18 -34.99
C SER A 143 -10.72 -13.88 -36.28
N ALA A 144 -11.49 -13.16 -37.11
CA ALA A 144 -11.96 -13.66 -38.40
C ALA A 144 -10.85 -13.71 -39.47
N SER A 145 -9.72 -13.05 -39.22
CA SER A 145 -8.51 -13.06 -40.06
C SER A 145 -7.32 -13.62 -39.29
N PRO A 146 -6.27 -14.12 -39.94
CA PRO A 146 -5.05 -14.57 -39.28
C PRO A 146 -4.49 -13.54 -38.30
N ALA A 147 -4.47 -13.89 -37.01
CA ALA A 147 -3.88 -13.09 -35.95
C ALA A 147 -2.61 -13.79 -35.45
N THR A 148 -1.61 -13.00 -35.08
CA THR A 148 -0.39 -13.49 -34.44
C THR A 148 -0.44 -13.14 -32.95
N VAL A 149 -0.15 -14.10 -32.09
CA VAL A 149 0.00 -13.87 -30.64
C VAL A 149 1.43 -14.15 -30.22
N GLU A 150 1.93 -13.33 -29.31
CA GLU A 150 3.25 -13.45 -28.70
C GLU A 150 3.14 -13.23 -27.19
N LYS A 151 3.70 -14.14 -26.39
CA LYS A 151 3.68 -14.10 -24.93
C LYS A 151 4.99 -14.63 -24.36
N THR A 152 5.47 -14.02 -23.28
CA THR A 152 6.57 -14.57 -22.49
C THR A 152 6.05 -15.24 -21.22
N PHE A 153 6.82 -16.19 -20.71
CA PHE A 153 6.59 -16.81 -19.41
C PHE A 153 7.90 -17.31 -18.80
N THR A 154 7.97 -17.28 -17.47
CA THR A 154 9.11 -17.79 -16.69
C THR A 154 8.83 -19.21 -16.23
N VAL A 155 9.81 -20.10 -16.36
CA VAL A 155 9.67 -21.49 -15.93
C VAL A 155 9.77 -21.59 -14.41
N PRO A 156 8.75 -22.11 -13.70
CA PRO A 156 8.80 -22.27 -12.25
C PRO A 156 9.91 -23.22 -11.80
N GLU A 157 10.36 -23.07 -10.55
CA GLU A 157 11.35 -23.97 -9.96
C GLU A 157 10.86 -25.43 -9.97
N GLY A 158 11.77 -26.37 -10.27
CA GLY A 158 11.48 -27.80 -10.32
C GLY A 158 10.79 -28.30 -11.60
N MET A 159 10.47 -27.43 -12.56
CA MET A 159 9.92 -27.81 -13.87
C MET A 159 11.04 -28.08 -14.89
N VAL A 160 10.87 -29.12 -15.72
CA VAL A 160 11.90 -29.60 -16.66
C VAL A 160 11.45 -29.58 -18.12
N SER A 161 10.15 -29.58 -18.39
CA SER A 161 9.61 -29.45 -19.75
C SER A 161 8.28 -28.69 -19.78
N VAL A 162 7.92 -28.20 -20.96
CA VAL A 162 6.64 -27.51 -21.20
C VAL A 162 6.04 -27.91 -22.54
N THR A 163 4.72 -27.86 -22.61
CA THR A 163 3.99 -27.68 -23.88
C THR A 163 3.01 -26.51 -23.73
N VAL A 164 2.66 -25.85 -24.84
CA VAL A 164 1.68 -24.77 -24.85
C VAL A 164 0.43 -25.24 -25.59
N LEU A 165 -0.73 -25.00 -24.96
CA LEU A 165 -2.03 -25.39 -25.44
C LEU A 165 -2.77 -24.14 -25.91
N HIS A 166 -3.03 -24.03 -27.21
CA HIS A 166 -3.97 -23.06 -27.75
C HIS A 166 -5.33 -23.72 -27.85
N LEU A 167 -6.25 -23.27 -27.00
CA LEU A 167 -7.48 -23.99 -26.70
C LEU A 167 -8.73 -23.12 -26.78
N ILE A 168 -9.88 -23.77 -26.97
CA ILE A 168 -11.20 -23.14 -26.85
C ILE A 168 -12.03 -23.81 -25.76
N LYS A 169 -12.78 -22.98 -25.02
CA LYS A 169 -13.65 -23.36 -23.88
C LYS A 169 -15.10 -22.93 -24.13
N SER A 170 -15.53 -22.91 -25.39
CA SER A 170 -16.89 -22.51 -25.80
C SER A 170 -17.20 -23.04 -27.19
N ASN A 171 -18.49 -23.09 -27.55
CA ASN A 171 -18.90 -23.44 -28.92
C ASN A 171 -18.24 -22.47 -29.92
N GLY A 172 -17.65 -23.02 -30.98
CA GLY A 172 -16.92 -22.24 -31.97
C GLY A 172 -15.86 -23.07 -32.68
N SER A 173 -15.00 -22.39 -33.44
CA SER A 173 -13.91 -23.00 -34.18
C SER A 173 -12.61 -22.26 -33.96
N LEU A 174 -11.51 -23.00 -33.91
CA LEU A 174 -10.14 -22.49 -33.79
C LEU A 174 -9.24 -23.20 -34.81
N THR A 175 -8.60 -22.44 -35.70
CA THR A 175 -7.51 -22.90 -36.56
C THR A 175 -6.20 -22.31 -36.08
N VAL A 176 -5.15 -23.12 -35.96
CA VAL A 176 -3.83 -22.71 -35.44
C VAL A 176 -2.70 -23.16 -36.36
N ASP A 177 -1.65 -22.35 -36.45
CA ASP A 177 -0.52 -22.50 -37.36
C ASP A 177 0.72 -21.73 -36.85
N ASN A 178 1.89 -21.97 -37.45
CA ASN A 178 3.13 -21.19 -37.30
C ASN A 178 3.56 -20.91 -35.86
N PHE A 179 3.84 -21.99 -35.13
CA PHE A 179 4.23 -21.95 -33.73
C PHE A 179 5.72 -21.64 -33.55
N SER A 180 6.06 -20.99 -32.45
CA SER A 180 7.43 -20.84 -32.00
C SER A 180 7.50 -20.83 -30.50
N LEU A 181 8.47 -21.57 -29.95
CA LEU A 181 8.89 -21.45 -28.56
C LEU A 181 10.40 -21.30 -28.57
N SER A 182 10.90 -20.20 -28.02
CA SER A 182 12.34 -19.96 -27.93
C SER A 182 12.70 -19.50 -26.52
N LYS A 183 13.92 -19.83 -26.07
CA LYS A 183 14.46 -19.20 -24.86
C LYS A 183 14.55 -17.70 -25.14
N ASN A 184 13.96 -16.89 -24.26
CA ASN A 184 14.07 -15.45 -24.38
C ASN A 184 15.48 -15.05 -23.93
N THR A 185 16.42 -15.00 -24.88
CA THR A 185 17.79 -14.58 -24.61
C THR A 185 17.97 -13.07 -24.66
N ALA A 186 16.87 -12.31 -24.56
CA ALA A 186 16.95 -10.90 -24.27
C ALA A 186 17.67 -10.73 -22.93
N THR A 187 19.00 -10.60 -22.99
CA THR A 187 19.72 -9.80 -22.03
C THR A 187 19.04 -8.45 -22.10
N THR A 188 18.25 -8.12 -21.09
CA THR A 188 17.96 -6.75 -20.75
C THR A 188 19.31 -6.08 -20.48
N THR A 189 19.99 -5.65 -21.55
CA THR A 189 20.74 -4.41 -21.47
C THR A 189 19.68 -3.34 -21.32
N LEU A 190 19.08 -3.25 -20.12
CA LEU A 190 18.48 -2.01 -19.69
C LEU A 190 19.59 -0.98 -19.87
N PRO A 191 19.40 0.08 -20.67
CA PRO A 191 20.41 1.10 -20.77
C PRO A 191 20.78 1.50 -19.34
N ILE A 192 22.07 1.43 -19.01
CA ILE A 192 22.56 2.00 -17.76
C ILE A 192 22.10 3.45 -17.80
N ASP A 193 21.28 3.83 -16.82
CA ASP A 193 20.84 5.21 -16.75
C ASP A 193 22.11 6.06 -16.53
N PRO A 194 22.46 6.98 -17.45
CA PRO A 194 23.65 7.81 -17.28
C PRO A 194 23.59 8.66 -15.99
N THR A 195 22.40 8.84 -15.43
CA THR A 195 22.13 9.53 -14.16
C THR A 195 22.01 8.57 -12.96
N GLY A 196 22.34 7.30 -13.16
CA GLY A 196 22.31 6.25 -12.16
C GLY A 196 23.32 6.42 -11.01
N PHE A 197 23.11 5.61 -9.99
CA PHE A 197 23.99 5.48 -8.84
C PHE A 197 25.16 4.53 -9.13
N ASN A 198 26.11 4.44 -8.19
CA ASN A 198 27.22 3.48 -8.30
C ASN A 198 26.73 2.03 -8.16
N SER A 199 25.63 1.83 -7.45
CA SER A 199 24.91 0.57 -7.28
C SER A 199 23.41 0.85 -7.24
N GLY A 200 22.60 -0.02 -7.83
CA GLY A 200 21.15 0.02 -7.60
C GLY A 200 20.82 -0.29 -6.16
N PHE A 201 19.73 0.25 -5.63
CA PHE A 201 19.31 -0.02 -4.25
C PHE A 201 17.79 0.09 -4.05
N VAL A 202 17.31 -0.50 -2.95
CA VAL A 202 15.89 -0.60 -2.63
C VAL A 202 15.58 0.05 -1.29
N SER A 203 14.48 0.80 -1.22
CA SER A 203 13.87 1.26 0.02
C SER A 203 12.48 0.66 0.19
N LEU A 204 12.17 0.22 1.41
CA LEU A 204 10.84 -0.29 1.79
C LEU A 204 10.13 0.78 2.60
N THR A 205 8.98 1.27 2.13
CA THR A 205 8.18 2.28 2.81
C THR A 205 6.81 1.75 3.22
N PHE A 206 6.35 2.15 4.40
CA PHE A 206 5.12 1.67 5.00
C PHE A 206 4.22 2.85 5.42
N ASP A 207 3.00 2.91 4.90
CA ASP A 207 2.17 4.12 4.94
C ASP A 207 1.01 3.99 5.95
N ASP A 208 0.52 5.14 6.43
CA ASP A 208 -0.59 5.32 7.38
C ASP A 208 -0.35 4.94 8.84
N GLY A 209 0.69 4.19 9.16
CA GLY A 209 0.97 3.74 10.53
C GLY A 209 0.03 2.63 11.02
N TRP A 210 -0.33 1.69 10.15
CA TRP A 210 -1.12 0.51 10.50
C TRP A 210 -0.42 -0.37 11.55
N ILE A 211 -1.19 -1.02 12.43
CA ILE A 211 -0.67 -1.95 13.44
C ILE A 211 0.04 -3.16 12.81
N SER A 212 -0.35 -3.53 11.59
CA SER A 212 0.26 -4.63 10.83
C SER A 212 1.73 -4.36 10.50
N HIS A 213 2.15 -3.10 10.44
CA HIS A 213 3.56 -2.72 10.33
C HIS A 213 4.37 -3.22 11.52
N PHE A 214 3.86 -3.01 12.73
CA PHE A 214 4.56 -3.42 13.95
C PHE A 214 4.47 -4.92 14.20
N THR A 215 3.31 -5.50 13.95
CA THR A 215 3.02 -6.90 14.29
C THR A 215 3.54 -7.89 13.25
N ASN A 216 3.52 -7.53 11.96
CA ASN A 216 3.89 -8.44 10.87
C ASN A 216 5.15 -7.98 10.13
N ALA A 217 5.26 -6.69 9.78
CA ALA A 217 6.40 -6.21 8.98
C ALA A 217 7.71 -6.13 9.77
N LYS A 218 7.68 -5.49 10.95
CA LYS A 218 8.86 -5.28 11.80
C LYS A 218 9.62 -6.58 12.11
N PRO A 219 8.98 -7.70 12.53
CA PRO A 219 9.70 -8.95 12.78
C PRO A 219 10.44 -9.50 11.55
N ILE A 220 9.84 -9.41 10.36
CA ILE A 220 10.44 -9.86 9.09
C ILE A 220 11.68 -9.01 8.76
N LEU A 221 11.55 -7.69 8.87
CA LEU A 221 12.64 -6.75 8.59
C LEU A 221 13.79 -6.89 9.59
N ASP A 222 13.48 -7.01 10.88
CA ASP A 222 14.47 -7.16 11.94
C ASP A 222 15.25 -8.48 11.81
N ALA A 223 14.57 -9.59 11.54
CA ALA A 223 15.21 -10.88 11.30
C ALA A 223 16.15 -10.83 10.09
N ALA A 224 15.85 -9.97 9.12
CA ALA A 224 16.68 -9.75 7.96
C ALA A 224 17.78 -8.69 8.14
N ASN A 225 17.78 -7.94 9.25
CA ASN A 225 18.59 -6.73 9.43
C ASN A 225 18.39 -5.71 8.29
N ILE A 226 17.15 -5.58 7.80
CA ILE A 226 16.76 -4.58 6.82
C ILE A 226 16.00 -3.47 7.55
N LYS A 227 16.27 -2.21 7.21
CA LYS A 227 15.54 -1.05 7.75
C LYS A 227 14.56 -0.52 6.72
N GLY A 228 13.48 0.08 7.21
CA GLY A 228 12.38 0.59 6.42
C GLY A 228 11.99 1.98 6.92
N THR A 229 11.20 2.69 6.13
CA THR A 229 10.69 4.02 6.46
C THR A 229 9.19 3.95 6.69
N PHE A 230 8.73 4.29 7.89
CA PHE A 230 7.33 4.22 8.29
C PHE A 230 6.73 5.62 8.33
N TYR A 231 5.83 5.92 7.41
CA TYR A 231 5.15 7.20 7.28
C TYR A 231 3.88 7.20 8.13
N ILE A 232 3.87 8.03 9.17
CA ILE A 232 2.85 8.00 10.22
C ILE A 232 1.87 9.15 10.08
N ILE A 233 0.56 8.84 10.08
CA ILE A 233 -0.50 9.83 10.29
C ILE A 233 -0.58 10.09 11.79
N SER A 234 -0.01 11.21 12.27
CA SER A 234 0.16 11.43 13.72
C SER A 234 -1.17 11.40 14.48
N GLY A 235 -2.24 11.92 13.88
CA GLY A 235 -3.58 11.93 14.49
C GLY A 235 -4.28 10.56 14.55
N ALA A 236 -3.80 9.55 13.81
CA ALA A 236 -4.36 8.21 13.88
C ALA A 236 -3.91 7.44 15.12
N LEU A 237 -2.76 7.79 15.71
CA LEU A 237 -2.19 7.15 16.90
C LEU A 237 -2.94 7.52 18.19
N ALA A 238 -3.71 8.62 18.19
CA ALA A 238 -4.49 9.13 19.31
C ALA A 238 -3.68 9.22 20.62
N TRP A 239 -2.76 10.18 20.71
CA TRP A 239 -1.81 10.30 21.81
C TRP A 239 -2.07 11.52 22.68
N ILE A 240 -2.04 11.34 24.01
CA ILE A 240 -2.14 12.43 25.00
C ILE A 240 -0.72 12.85 25.40
N ASN A 241 -0.39 14.13 25.22
CA ASN A 241 0.89 14.66 25.69
C ASN A 241 0.99 14.57 27.21
N ASN A 242 2.16 14.15 27.71
CA ASN A 242 2.41 13.97 29.14
C ASN A 242 1.29 13.18 29.85
N SER A 243 0.86 12.07 29.24
CA SER A 243 -0.31 11.30 29.67
C SER A 243 -0.19 10.68 31.08
N SER A 244 1.03 10.46 31.56
CA SER A 244 1.32 10.04 32.94
C SER A 244 1.57 11.20 33.89
N LEU A 245 1.52 12.46 33.42
CA LEU A 245 1.77 13.68 34.20
C LEU A 245 3.17 13.80 34.83
N GLU A 246 4.15 12.96 34.48
CA GLU A 246 5.47 12.97 35.13
C GLU A 246 6.43 14.02 34.56
N ASN A 247 6.10 14.66 33.43
CA ASN A 247 6.93 15.71 32.83
C ASN A 247 6.50 17.13 33.23
N ASP A 248 7.49 17.94 33.62
CA ASP A 248 7.40 19.37 33.92
C ASP A 248 8.77 19.96 33.56
N LEU A 249 8.99 20.17 32.27
CA LEU A 249 10.30 20.50 31.73
C LEU A 249 10.69 21.95 32.03
N ASP A 250 9.72 22.82 32.24
CA ASP A 250 9.94 24.24 32.56
C ASP A 250 9.91 24.54 34.07
N ASN A 251 9.66 23.52 34.91
CA ASN A 251 9.59 23.60 36.39
C ASN A 251 8.59 24.65 36.88
N ASN A 252 7.49 24.85 36.16
CA ASN A 252 6.48 25.85 36.51
C ASN A 252 5.39 25.30 37.47
N ASN A 253 5.51 24.03 37.90
CA ASN A 253 4.52 23.32 38.71
C ASN A 253 3.14 23.18 38.03
N VAL A 254 3.14 23.01 36.70
CA VAL A 254 2.01 22.64 35.85
C VAL A 254 2.50 21.52 34.92
N PRO A 255 1.74 20.43 34.72
CA PRO A 255 2.20 19.39 33.82
C PRO A 255 2.32 19.89 32.38
N ASP A 256 3.39 19.47 31.69
CA ASP A 256 3.63 19.55 30.25
C ASP A 256 2.38 19.52 29.36
N GLY A 257 1.82 20.66 28.93
CA GLY A 257 0.66 20.70 28.01
C GLY A 257 -0.70 20.46 28.67
N TRP A 258 -0.79 20.68 29.98
CA TRP A 258 -2.02 20.61 30.76
C TRP A 258 -2.37 21.97 31.35
N THR A 259 -3.64 22.18 31.67
CA THR A 259 -4.11 23.43 32.29
C THR A 259 -5.25 23.15 33.27
N GLY A 260 -5.20 23.78 34.44
CA GLY A 260 -6.30 23.81 35.40
C GLY A 260 -7.38 24.78 34.93
N SER A 261 -8.63 24.33 34.86
CA SER A 261 -9.75 25.12 34.36
C SER A 261 -10.96 25.01 35.30
N LYS A 262 -11.65 26.12 35.52
CA LYS A 262 -12.93 26.17 36.23
C LYS A 262 -13.98 27.02 35.52
N SER A 263 -15.24 26.71 35.77
CA SER A 263 -16.40 27.50 35.34
C SER A 263 -17.36 27.70 36.51
N GLY A 264 -18.25 28.69 36.40
CA GLY A 264 -19.25 28.97 37.44
C GLY A 264 -18.67 29.57 38.73
N ASN A 265 -19.47 29.52 39.79
CA ASN A 265 -19.15 30.06 41.10
C ASN A 265 -18.70 28.94 42.05
N ASN A 266 -17.39 28.73 42.08
CA ASN A 266 -16.69 27.86 43.02
C ASN A 266 -15.27 28.37 43.30
N THR A 267 -14.75 27.98 44.45
CA THR A 267 -13.39 28.28 44.92
C THR A 267 -12.52 27.04 44.76
N ALA A 268 -12.11 26.78 43.52
CA ALA A 268 -11.20 25.70 43.15
C ALA A 268 -9.73 26.16 43.18
N THR A 269 -8.86 25.32 43.75
CA THR A 269 -7.40 25.43 43.67
C THR A 269 -6.83 24.23 42.94
N PHE A 270 -5.85 24.48 42.07
CA PHE A 270 -5.17 23.46 41.28
C PHE A 270 -3.76 23.26 41.84
N SER A 271 -3.35 22.02 42.06
CA SER A 271 -2.05 21.68 42.65
C SER A 271 -1.38 20.58 41.84
N TYR A 272 -0.11 20.81 41.51
CA TYR A 272 0.79 19.87 40.86
C TYR A 272 2.24 20.29 41.17
N PRO A 273 3.20 19.36 41.29
CA PRO A 273 2.95 17.95 41.53
C PRO A 273 2.41 17.71 42.95
N VAL A 274 1.55 16.71 43.09
CA VAL A 274 1.19 16.09 44.39
C VAL A 274 1.72 14.65 44.38
N ALA A 275 2.00 14.06 45.55
CA ALA A 275 2.42 12.65 45.63
C ALA A 275 1.31 11.70 45.15
N GLY A 276 1.64 10.79 44.20
CA GLY A 276 0.71 9.93 43.45
C GLY A 276 0.78 8.43 43.77
N ALA A 277 0.03 7.61 43.01
CA ALA A 277 -0.12 6.16 43.23
C ALA A 277 1.09 5.32 42.79
N ASN A 278 1.71 5.69 41.66
CA ASN A 278 2.70 4.88 40.94
C ASN A 278 3.88 5.72 40.40
N GLY A 279 4.04 6.94 40.90
CA GLY A 279 4.98 7.95 40.40
C GLY A 279 5.11 9.12 41.36
N SER A 280 5.84 10.18 40.96
CA SER A 280 6.16 11.31 41.83
C SER A 280 5.26 12.52 41.64
N ARG A 281 4.46 12.58 40.56
CA ARG A 281 3.75 13.79 40.15
C ARG A 281 2.32 13.52 39.66
N VAL A 282 1.31 13.90 40.44
CA VAL A 282 -0.12 13.87 40.01
C VAL A 282 -0.81 15.22 40.10
N ALA A 283 -1.89 15.37 39.34
CA ALA A 283 -2.69 16.60 39.28
C ALA A 283 -3.88 16.52 40.25
N LYS A 284 -3.98 17.52 41.14
CA LYS A 284 -5.04 17.61 42.17
C LYS A 284 -5.85 18.89 42.02
N ILE A 285 -7.13 18.77 42.37
CA ILE A 285 -8.10 19.85 42.47
C ILE A 285 -8.70 19.80 43.88
N ASN A 286 -8.83 20.97 44.52
CA ASN A 286 -9.58 21.11 45.76
C ASN A 286 -10.60 22.23 45.62
N VAL A 287 -11.86 21.94 45.92
CA VAL A 287 -12.99 22.89 45.88
C VAL A 287 -13.46 23.13 47.31
N SER A 288 -13.20 24.33 47.83
CA SER A 288 -13.51 24.71 49.23
C SER A 288 -14.89 25.34 49.39
N ALA A 289 -15.43 25.94 48.33
CA ALA A 289 -16.79 26.47 48.26
C ALA A 289 -17.36 26.22 46.87
N TYR A 290 -18.62 25.78 46.80
CA TYR A 290 -19.28 25.41 45.56
C TYR A 290 -20.72 25.91 45.55
N LYS A 291 -21.11 26.60 44.47
CA LYS A 291 -22.48 26.97 44.15
C LYS A 291 -22.93 26.38 42.82
N ASN A 292 -22.11 26.49 41.78
CA ASN A 292 -22.35 25.89 40.46
C ASN A 292 -21.05 25.78 39.63
N GLY A 293 -21.16 25.13 38.47
CA GLY A 293 -20.07 24.96 37.51
C GLY A 293 -19.23 23.71 37.79
N GLU A 294 -17.96 23.75 37.41
CA GLU A 294 -17.03 22.62 37.57
C GLU A 294 -15.58 23.11 37.65
N ALA A 295 -14.70 22.24 38.15
CA ALA A 295 -13.26 22.38 38.08
C ALA A 295 -12.63 21.10 37.54
N LYS A 296 -11.58 21.24 36.73
CA LYS A 296 -10.96 20.13 35.98
C LYS A 296 -9.53 20.45 35.56
N TRP A 297 -8.72 19.41 35.37
CA TRP A 297 -7.49 19.48 34.58
C TRP A 297 -7.80 19.05 33.16
N ILE A 298 -7.36 19.81 32.17
CA ILE A 298 -7.52 19.49 30.75
C ILE A 298 -6.14 19.44 30.10
N PHE A 299 -5.95 18.50 29.18
CA PHE A 299 -4.79 18.49 28.29
C PHE A 299 -5.10 19.26 27.01
N ASN A 300 -4.06 19.79 26.36
CA ASN A 300 -4.16 20.44 25.04
C ASN A 300 -4.91 19.56 24.06
N GLU A 301 -5.87 20.12 23.32
CA GLU A 301 -6.67 19.32 22.39
C GLU A 301 -5.79 18.56 21.40
N ILE A 302 -6.00 17.25 21.31
CA ILE A 302 -5.25 16.35 20.44
C ILE A 302 -6.06 16.05 19.18
N PRO A 303 -5.41 15.80 18.04
CA PRO A 303 -6.09 15.48 16.80
C PRO A 303 -6.78 14.11 16.91
N ILE A 304 -7.94 13.99 16.29
CA ILE A 304 -8.68 12.74 16.13
C ILE A 304 -9.30 12.68 14.73
N LYS A 305 -9.54 11.46 14.26
CA LYS A 305 -10.40 11.22 13.10
C LYS A 305 -11.86 11.10 13.53
N GLY A 306 -12.71 11.97 12.99
CA GLY A 306 -14.16 11.93 13.19
C GLY A 306 -14.79 10.63 12.68
N GLY A 307 -15.85 10.19 13.35
CA GLY A 307 -16.58 8.95 13.03
C GLY A 307 -15.91 7.67 13.55
N TRP A 308 -14.78 7.78 14.25
CA TRP A 308 -14.06 6.64 14.83
C TRP A 308 -14.50 6.34 16.26
N ASN A 309 -14.18 5.13 16.70
CA ASN A 309 -14.34 4.73 18.10
C ASN A 309 -13.00 4.88 18.82
N TYR A 310 -13.02 5.47 20.01
CA TYR A 310 -11.85 5.58 20.88
C TYR A 310 -12.14 4.96 22.24
N THR A 311 -11.10 4.44 22.87
CA THR A 311 -11.14 3.97 24.25
C THR A 311 -10.31 4.90 25.10
N PHE A 312 -10.96 5.57 26.05
CA PHE A 312 -10.33 6.40 27.05
C PHE A 312 -10.18 5.64 28.36
N SER A 313 -9.12 5.90 29.10
CA SER A 313 -8.96 5.48 30.49
C SER A 313 -8.13 6.44 31.31
N ASP A 314 -8.39 6.52 32.61
CA ASP A 314 -7.61 7.26 33.60
C ASP A 314 -7.68 6.57 34.97
N GLN A 315 -6.90 7.09 35.92
CA GLN A 315 -6.93 6.72 37.32
C GLN A 315 -7.34 7.92 38.17
N TYR A 316 -8.11 7.69 39.23
CA TYR A 316 -8.59 8.76 40.10
C TYR A 316 -8.72 8.40 41.58
N VAL A 317 -8.63 9.43 42.42
CA VAL A 317 -9.04 9.46 43.83
C VAL A 317 -9.94 10.67 44.01
N SER A 318 -11.11 10.50 44.64
CA SER A 318 -12.04 11.61 44.83
C SER A 318 -12.82 11.48 46.13
N THR A 319 -13.05 12.60 46.81
CA THR A 319 -13.92 12.64 48.01
C THR A 319 -15.39 12.78 47.66
N VAL A 320 -15.72 13.01 46.39
CA VAL A 320 -17.10 13.22 45.89
C VAL A 320 -17.33 12.51 44.56
N SER A 321 -18.58 12.43 44.13
CA SER A 321 -18.91 11.99 42.78
C SER A 321 -18.35 12.98 41.74
N THR A 322 -17.89 12.45 40.60
CA THR A 322 -17.24 13.21 39.53
C THR A 322 -17.73 12.74 38.16
N LYS A 323 -17.44 13.51 37.12
CA LYS A 323 -17.85 13.19 35.75
C LYS A 323 -16.66 13.14 34.81
N VAL A 324 -16.58 12.14 33.95
CA VAL A 324 -15.62 12.11 32.84
C VAL A 324 -16.32 12.62 31.59
N VAL A 325 -15.73 13.62 30.95
CA VAL A 325 -16.31 14.32 29.82
C VAL A 325 -15.29 14.40 28.68
N ALA A 326 -15.71 14.01 27.49
CA ALA A 326 -15.02 14.29 26.25
C ALA A 326 -15.52 15.63 25.68
N GLN A 327 -14.61 16.56 25.43
CA GLN A 327 -14.86 17.82 24.74
C GLN A 327 -14.18 17.78 23.37
N MET A 328 -14.98 17.90 22.31
CA MET A 328 -14.52 17.79 20.93
C MET A 328 -14.73 19.11 20.20
N ARG A 329 -13.76 19.50 19.37
CA ARG A 329 -13.89 20.63 18.46
C ARG A 329 -14.20 20.14 17.06
N LYS A 330 -15.19 20.76 16.44
CA LYS A 330 -15.62 20.47 15.06
C LYS A 330 -14.84 21.28 14.04
N ALA A 331 -14.97 20.91 12.77
CA ALA A 331 -14.34 21.62 11.66
C ALA A 331 -14.74 23.10 11.54
N ASP A 332 -15.94 23.47 11.98
CA ASP A 332 -16.44 24.86 12.03
C ASP A 332 -15.97 25.63 13.28
N GLY A 333 -15.15 25.01 14.13
CA GLY A 333 -14.62 25.57 15.37
C GLY A 333 -15.55 25.43 16.58
N SER A 334 -16.78 24.96 16.40
CA SER A 334 -17.74 24.76 17.50
C SER A 334 -17.33 23.62 18.42
N ILE A 335 -17.75 23.70 19.69
CA ILE A 335 -17.42 22.72 20.73
C ILE A 335 -18.65 21.86 21.03
N GLN A 336 -18.45 20.55 21.08
CA GLN A 336 -19.43 19.57 21.53
C GLN A 336 -18.88 18.77 22.71
N THR A 337 -19.69 18.54 23.74
CA THR A 337 -19.31 17.70 24.89
C THR A 337 -20.10 16.39 24.93
N MET A 338 -19.50 15.35 25.51
CA MET A 338 -20.11 14.04 25.73
C MET A 338 -19.69 13.53 27.11
N GLU A 339 -20.66 13.22 27.97
CA GLU A 339 -20.38 12.55 29.25
C GLU A 339 -20.05 11.07 28.98
N LEU A 340 -18.85 10.64 29.37
CA LEU A 340 -18.38 9.26 29.23
C LEU A 340 -18.77 8.40 30.45
N GLY A 341 -18.95 9.03 31.61
CA GLY A 341 -19.46 8.38 32.82
C GLY A 341 -19.49 9.29 34.04
N THR A 342 -20.32 8.92 35.02
CA THR A 342 -20.34 9.49 36.37
C THR A 342 -19.69 8.48 37.34
N LEU A 343 -18.68 8.92 38.08
CA LEU A 343 -17.82 8.09 38.94
C LEU A 343 -18.05 8.43 40.41
N ALA A 344 -18.29 7.40 41.23
CA ALA A 344 -18.48 7.55 42.66
C ALA A 344 -17.20 8.06 43.36
N ALA A 345 -17.38 8.66 44.54
CA ALA A 345 -16.26 8.97 45.43
C ALA A 345 -15.46 7.70 45.75
N SER A 346 -14.13 7.83 45.81
CA SER A 346 -13.25 6.76 46.21
C SER A 346 -12.04 7.33 46.96
N PRO A 347 -11.80 6.94 48.22
CA PRO A 347 -10.63 7.36 49.00
C PRO A 347 -9.35 6.63 48.57
N VAL A 348 -9.46 5.61 47.71
CA VAL A 348 -8.36 4.85 47.12
C VAL A 348 -8.38 4.99 45.61
N TRP A 349 -7.24 4.76 44.96
CA TRP A 349 -7.13 4.83 43.50
C TRP A 349 -8.10 3.86 42.83
N LYS A 350 -8.86 4.38 41.87
CA LYS A 350 -9.76 3.62 40.99
C LYS A 350 -9.37 3.87 39.55
N TYR A 351 -9.72 2.89 38.71
CA TYR A 351 -9.48 2.93 37.28
C TYR A 351 -10.82 3.12 36.55
N PHE A 352 -10.86 4.04 35.60
CA PHE A 352 -11.98 4.21 34.69
C PHE A 352 -11.55 3.85 33.26
N LYS A 353 -12.46 3.25 32.50
CA LYS A 353 -12.27 2.93 31.09
C LYS A 353 -13.60 2.98 30.36
N LYS A 354 -13.63 3.66 29.21
CA LYS A 354 -14.83 3.74 28.36
C LYS A 354 -14.46 3.79 26.89
N THR A 355 -15.15 2.98 26.09
CA THR A 355 -15.16 3.10 24.63
C THR A 355 -16.35 3.95 24.19
N PHE A 356 -16.13 4.88 23.26
CA PHE A 356 -17.13 5.81 22.75
C PHE A 356 -16.86 6.17 21.28
N SER A 357 -17.89 6.61 20.58
CA SER A 357 -17.83 7.03 19.17
C SER A 357 -17.75 8.55 19.09
N VAL A 358 -16.81 9.09 18.31
CA VAL A 358 -16.73 10.54 18.07
C VAL A 358 -17.61 10.94 16.86
N PRO A 359 -18.24 12.12 16.88
CA PRO A 359 -18.96 12.67 15.72
C PRO A 359 -18.08 12.72 14.46
N ILE A 360 -18.69 12.59 13.28
CA ILE A 360 -17.96 12.55 12.01
C ILE A 360 -17.25 13.87 11.65
N ASP A 361 -17.76 14.98 12.19
CA ASP A 361 -17.24 16.34 12.01
C ASP A 361 -16.22 16.76 13.08
N ALA A 362 -15.95 15.91 14.08
CA ALA A 362 -14.96 16.16 15.12
C ALA A 362 -13.52 16.10 14.56
N LYS A 363 -12.68 17.03 14.99
CA LYS A 363 -11.28 17.20 14.54
C LYS A 363 -10.27 17.09 15.66
N THR A 364 -10.60 17.63 16.82
CA THR A 364 -9.75 17.52 18.02
C THR A 364 -10.58 17.12 19.23
N ILE A 365 -9.92 16.60 20.25
CA ILE A 365 -10.54 16.19 21.51
C ILE A 365 -9.64 16.54 22.70
N THR A 366 -10.26 16.92 23.80
CA THR A 366 -9.68 16.83 25.14
C THR A 366 -10.65 16.06 26.02
N ILE A 367 -10.14 15.28 26.97
CA ILE A 367 -10.96 14.48 27.89
C ILE A 367 -10.51 14.79 29.31
N TYR A 368 -11.46 14.97 30.21
CA TYR A 368 -11.17 15.36 31.58
C TYR A 368 -12.16 14.74 32.55
N GLN A 369 -11.70 14.61 33.79
CA GLN A 369 -12.57 14.33 34.93
C GLN A 369 -12.84 15.63 35.69
N ALA A 370 -14.12 15.95 35.86
CA ALA A 370 -14.60 17.18 36.47
C ALA A 370 -15.20 16.92 37.86
N ILE A 371 -14.92 17.85 38.78
CA ILE A 371 -15.53 17.94 40.11
C ILE A 371 -16.50 19.12 40.16
N SER A 372 -17.72 18.88 40.64
CA SER A 372 -18.82 19.86 40.73
C SER A 372 -19.46 19.86 42.13
N ALA A 373 -18.63 19.75 43.17
CA ALA A 373 -19.04 19.78 44.58
C ALA A 373 -17.85 20.19 45.47
N ASN A 374 -18.12 20.53 46.73
CA ASN A 374 -17.07 20.71 47.74
C ASN A 374 -16.33 19.38 47.97
N GLY A 375 -15.01 19.39 47.85
CA GLY A 375 -14.19 18.18 47.96
C GLY A 375 -12.92 18.26 47.12
N SER A 376 -12.26 17.12 46.92
CA SER A 376 -11.05 17.03 46.11
C SER A 376 -11.13 15.91 45.08
N LEU A 377 -10.47 16.13 43.95
CA LEU A 377 -10.25 15.16 42.87
C LEU A 377 -8.75 15.14 42.55
N THR A 378 -8.17 13.94 42.48
CA THR A 378 -6.80 13.69 42.03
C THR A 378 -6.87 12.71 40.87
N VAL A 379 -6.13 12.99 39.79
CA VAL A 379 -6.17 12.22 38.54
C VAL A 379 -4.76 11.88 38.05
N ASP A 380 -4.64 10.76 37.34
CA ASP A 380 -3.36 10.24 36.83
C ASP A 380 -3.57 9.26 35.65
N ASN A 381 -2.48 8.97 34.92
CA ASN A 381 -2.35 7.88 33.94
C ASN A 381 -3.45 7.85 32.86
N PHE A 382 -3.63 8.98 32.19
CA PHE A 382 -4.57 9.13 31.10
C PHE A 382 -4.13 8.31 29.89
N LYS A 383 -5.05 7.71 29.16
CA LYS A 383 -4.79 7.07 27.87
C LYS A 383 -5.98 7.28 26.95
N LEU A 384 -5.69 7.56 25.69
CA LEU A 384 -6.63 7.45 24.59
C LEU A 384 -6.04 6.50 23.58
N VAL A 385 -6.84 5.60 23.03
CA VAL A 385 -6.43 4.73 21.92
C VAL A 385 -7.57 4.58 20.94
N ASN A 386 -7.24 4.43 19.66
CA ASN A 386 -8.24 4.02 18.68
C ASN A 386 -8.78 2.62 19.03
N ALA A 387 -10.10 2.50 19.20
CA ALA A 387 -10.74 1.27 19.64
C ALA A 387 -10.76 0.17 18.56
N SER A 388 -10.55 0.53 17.29
CA SER A 388 -10.45 -0.45 16.20
C SER A 388 -9.17 -1.28 16.26
N GLY A 389 -8.13 -0.79 16.96
CA GLY A 389 -6.84 -1.46 17.06
C GLY A 389 -6.07 -1.54 15.74
N PHE A 390 -6.55 -0.90 14.67
CA PHE A 390 -5.95 -0.98 13.33
C PHE A 390 -4.68 -0.14 13.15
N TYR A 391 -4.47 0.87 14.01
CA TYR A 391 -3.33 1.76 13.93
C TYR A 391 -2.37 1.52 15.09
N MET A 392 -1.11 1.86 14.88
CA MET A 392 -0.11 1.89 15.93
C MET A 392 -0.47 2.89 17.05
N ASN A 393 0.29 2.85 18.13
CA ASN A 393 0.28 3.84 19.21
C ASN A 393 1.72 4.32 19.45
N GLN A 394 1.91 5.23 20.41
CA GLN A 394 3.25 5.75 20.75
C GLN A 394 4.27 4.65 21.07
N THR A 395 3.88 3.62 21.83
CA THR A 395 4.79 2.52 22.19
C THR A 395 5.25 1.74 20.95
N HIS A 396 4.37 1.47 20.00
CA HIS A 396 4.74 0.81 18.75
C HIS A 396 5.65 1.69 17.88
N LEU A 397 5.37 3.00 17.79
CA LEU A 397 6.22 3.97 17.09
C LEU A 397 7.65 3.98 17.65
N LEU A 398 7.79 4.07 18.98
CA LEU A 398 9.10 4.03 19.63
C LEU A 398 9.78 2.67 19.44
N GLY A 399 9.02 1.58 19.42
CA GLY A 399 9.54 0.25 19.12
C GLY A 399 10.09 0.11 17.70
N LEU A 400 9.50 0.77 16.70
CA LEU A 400 10.06 0.85 15.35
C LEU A 400 11.37 1.66 15.33
N GLN A 401 11.35 2.85 15.92
CA GLN A 401 12.53 3.72 15.98
C GLN A 401 13.71 3.05 16.71
N ASN A 402 13.45 2.42 17.86
CA ASN A 402 14.49 1.75 18.64
C ASN A 402 15.09 0.53 17.93
N ALA A 403 14.36 -0.05 16.98
CA ALA A 403 14.88 -1.08 16.08
C ALA A 403 15.70 -0.50 14.90
N GLY A 404 15.85 0.83 14.82
CA GLY A 404 16.61 1.53 13.77
C GLY A 404 15.82 1.81 12.50
N HIS A 405 14.48 1.65 12.51
CA HIS A 405 13.65 2.08 11.39
C HIS A 405 13.49 3.60 11.35
N GLU A 406 13.32 4.16 10.16
CA GLU A 406 13.06 5.58 9.97
C GLU A 406 11.57 5.90 10.21
N ILE A 407 11.30 7.01 10.89
CA ILE A 407 9.94 7.57 11.03
C ILE A 407 9.78 8.76 10.09
N GLY A 408 8.80 8.68 9.19
CA GLY A 408 8.43 9.71 8.23
C GLY A 408 7.08 10.36 8.55
N ASN A 409 6.84 11.54 7.96
CA ASN A 409 5.61 12.30 8.13
C ASN A 409 4.56 11.91 7.07
N HIS A 410 3.34 11.56 7.49
CA HIS A 410 2.21 11.33 6.58
C HIS A 410 1.03 12.28 6.83
N THR A 411 1.33 13.52 7.21
CA THR A 411 0.40 14.56 7.66
C THR A 411 -0.34 14.22 8.96
N ARG A 412 -1.11 15.17 9.49
CA ARG A 412 -1.74 15.04 10.80
C ARG A 412 -3.02 14.23 10.71
N THR A 413 -3.86 14.54 9.71
CA THR A 413 -5.20 13.97 9.55
C THR A 413 -5.44 13.30 8.19
N HIS A 414 -4.38 13.17 7.37
CA HIS A 414 -4.41 12.54 6.04
C HIS A 414 -5.36 13.21 5.01
N PRO A 415 -5.42 14.56 4.91
CA PRO A 415 -6.14 15.21 3.81
C PRO A 415 -5.30 15.24 2.52
N SER A 416 -5.96 15.36 1.37
CA SER A 416 -5.26 15.74 0.13
C SER A 416 -4.79 17.19 0.26
N LEU A 417 -3.46 17.39 0.31
CA LEU A 417 -2.87 18.71 0.60
C LEU A 417 -3.13 19.74 -0.50
N THR A 418 -3.36 19.30 -1.74
CA THR A 418 -3.68 20.19 -2.88
C THR A 418 -5.10 20.75 -2.80
N SER A 419 -5.97 20.16 -1.98
CA SER A 419 -7.35 20.62 -1.76
C SER A 419 -7.47 21.69 -0.66
N LEU A 420 -6.38 21.97 0.06
CA LEU A 420 -6.34 22.86 1.21
C LEU A 420 -5.80 24.25 0.85
N THR A 421 -6.08 25.24 1.70
CA THR A 421 -5.34 26.50 1.67
C THR A 421 -3.89 26.28 2.11
N THR A 422 -2.99 27.20 1.78
CA THR A 422 -1.57 27.15 2.19
C THR A 422 -1.42 26.98 3.70
N ASP A 423 -2.13 27.77 4.51
CA ASP A 423 -2.06 27.70 5.97
C ASP A 423 -2.55 26.37 6.52
N GLN A 424 -3.60 25.81 5.93
CA GLN A 424 -4.12 24.50 6.30
C GLN A 424 -3.14 23.37 5.95
N ALA A 425 -2.54 23.41 4.76
CA ALA A 425 -1.54 22.44 4.33
C ALA A 425 -0.27 22.50 5.20
N LEU A 426 0.21 23.71 5.53
CA LEU A 426 1.34 23.91 6.45
C LEU A 426 1.02 23.38 7.85
N ALA A 427 -0.18 23.68 8.37
CA ALA A 427 -0.61 23.16 9.67
C ALA A 427 -0.62 21.62 9.69
N GLU A 428 -1.10 20.96 8.63
CA GLU A 428 -1.08 19.51 8.52
C GLU A 428 0.35 18.91 8.56
N ILE A 429 1.33 19.60 7.97
CA ILE A 429 2.73 19.15 7.92
C ILE A 429 3.44 19.40 9.26
N ASP A 430 3.37 20.64 9.76
CA ASP A 430 4.13 21.08 10.94
C ASP A 430 3.56 20.53 12.24
N LEU A 431 2.23 20.43 12.35
CA LEU A 431 1.62 19.82 13.54
C LEU A 431 1.87 18.31 13.56
N ALA A 432 1.89 17.63 12.42
CA ALA A 432 2.27 16.21 12.39
C ALA A 432 3.71 15.99 12.86
N LYS A 433 4.64 16.83 12.39
CA LYS A 433 6.03 16.82 12.86
C LYS A 433 6.10 17.07 14.37
N THR A 434 5.38 18.06 14.87
CA THR A 434 5.32 18.40 16.29
C THR A 434 4.77 17.24 17.12
N ASP A 435 3.66 16.64 16.68
CA ASP A 435 3.04 15.50 17.35
C ASP A 435 4.02 14.31 17.43
N LEU A 436 4.72 13.97 16.34
CA LEU A 436 5.66 12.84 16.31
C LEU A 436 6.90 13.07 17.18
N LEU A 437 7.45 14.29 17.19
CA LEU A 437 8.55 14.66 18.10
C LEU A 437 8.12 14.62 19.56
N ALA A 438 6.91 15.11 19.87
CA ALA A 438 6.34 15.04 21.21
C ALA A 438 6.10 13.59 21.66
N MET A 439 5.77 12.69 20.71
CA MET A 439 5.71 11.24 20.95
C MET A 439 7.07 10.58 21.18
N GLY A 440 8.19 11.31 21.00
CA GLY A 440 9.56 10.83 21.23
C GLY A 440 10.30 10.36 19.97
N ALA A 441 9.79 10.68 18.77
CA ALA A 441 10.58 10.49 17.56
C ALA A 441 11.82 11.42 17.58
N ASN A 442 12.98 10.92 17.18
CA ASN A 442 14.24 11.66 17.23
C ASN A 442 14.33 12.74 16.14
N THR A 443 13.93 12.38 14.92
CA THR A 443 14.00 13.27 13.75
C THR A 443 12.90 12.93 12.75
N ILE A 444 12.30 13.95 12.15
CA ILE A 444 11.33 13.80 11.06
C ILE A 444 11.87 14.61 9.87
N LYS A 445 12.30 13.92 8.81
CA LYS A 445 12.98 14.51 7.65
C LYS A 445 12.31 14.21 6.32
N THR A 446 11.47 13.19 6.24
CA THR A 446 10.89 12.73 4.99
C THR A 446 9.37 12.77 5.09
N LEU A 447 8.70 13.05 3.96
CA LEU A 447 7.25 13.12 3.87
C LEU A 447 6.71 12.20 2.76
N ALA A 448 5.53 11.64 2.97
CA ALA A 448 4.75 11.00 1.91
C ALA A 448 3.46 11.80 1.71
N TYR A 449 3.19 12.24 0.48
CA TYR A 449 1.97 12.99 0.17
C TYR A 449 0.75 12.06 0.29
N PRO A 450 -0.26 12.38 1.12
CA PRO A 450 -1.52 11.66 1.08
C PRO A 450 -2.09 11.65 -0.34
N PHE A 451 -2.55 10.48 -0.79
CA PHE A 451 -3.04 10.24 -2.16
C PHE A 451 -2.01 10.47 -3.29
N GLY A 452 -0.78 10.86 -2.96
CA GLY A 452 0.26 11.22 -3.93
C GLY A 452 0.08 12.60 -4.56
N ASP A 453 -0.89 13.39 -4.12
CA ASP A 453 -1.18 14.69 -4.72
C ASP A 453 -0.15 15.75 -4.32
N TYR A 454 0.51 16.39 -5.29
CA TYR A 454 1.45 17.48 -5.05
C TYR A 454 1.43 18.52 -6.18
N ASN A 455 2.00 19.71 -5.90
CA ASN A 455 2.29 20.75 -6.88
C ASN A 455 3.55 21.53 -6.44
N ASP A 456 4.07 22.42 -7.28
CA ASP A 456 5.33 23.13 -6.99
C ASP A 456 5.26 24.02 -5.73
N SER A 457 4.09 24.58 -5.44
CA SER A 457 3.87 25.34 -4.20
C SER A 457 4.03 24.46 -2.96
N LEU A 458 3.46 23.24 -2.98
CA LEU A 458 3.61 22.26 -1.90
C LEU A 458 5.06 21.78 -1.74
N LYS A 459 5.78 21.55 -2.84
CA LYS A 459 7.21 21.22 -2.76
C LYS A 459 8.00 22.31 -2.04
N GLN A 460 7.74 23.57 -2.36
CA GLN A 460 8.38 24.70 -1.70
C GLN A 460 7.98 24.81 -0.22
N MET A 461 6.72 24.58 0.13
CA MET A 461 6.25 24.55 1.52
C MET A 461 6.99 23.47 2.34
N ILE A 462 7.09 22.25 1.81
CA ILE A 462 7.76 21.12 2.47
C ILE A 462 9.25 21.40 2.67
N LYS A 463 9.90 22.01 1.68
CA LYS A 463 11.27 22.49 1.80
C LYS A 463 11.42 23.53 2.93
N ASN A 464 10.50 24.49 3.01
CA ASN A 464 10.49 25.52 4.05
C ASN A 464 10.20 24.95 5.46
N ALA A 465 9.39 23.89 5.56
CA ALA A 465 9.13 23.14 6.80
C ALA A 465 10.35 22.30 7.28
N GLY A 466 11.45 22.35 6.52
CA GLY A 466 12.71 21.69 6.86
C GLY A 466 12.74 20.19 6.56
N MET A 467 11.86 19.71 5.67
CA MET A 467 11.89 18.33 5.18
C MET A 467 12.95 18.20 4.07
N SER A 468 13.66 17.07 4.10
CA SER A 468 14.74 16.72 3.18
C SER A 468 14.21 16.14 1.86
N SER A 469 13.05 15.49 1.88
CA SER A 469 12.40 14.92 0.70
C SER A 469 10.89 14.76 0.88
N ALA A 470 10.21 14.51 -0.23
CA ALA A 470 8.86 13.99 -0.24
C ALA A 470 8.65 13.00 -1.40
N ARG A 471 7.78 12.02 -1.21
CA ARG A 471 7.39 11.07 -2.26
C ARG A 471 5.90 11.10 -2.57
N SER A 472 5.59 10.85 -3.84
CA SER A 472 4.24 10.66 -4.36
C SER A 472 3.91 9.16 -4.48
N VAL A 473 2.79 8.83 -5.13
CA VAL A 473 2.40 7.49 -5.60
C VAL A 473 2.70 7.29 -7.10
N ASP A 474 3.32 8.29 -7.75
CA ASP A 474 3.76 8.18 -9.14
C ASP A 474 4.65 6.96 -9.35
N ARG A 475 4.27 6.12 -10.31
CA ARG A 475 4.98 4.86 -10.57
C ARG A 475 6.32 5.12 -11.26
N GLY A 476 7.39 4.52 -10.75
CA GLY A 476 8.70 4.56 -11.41
C GLY A 476 9.88 4.27 -10.50
N PHE A 477 11.05 4.56 -11.05
CA PHE A 477 12.36 4.44 -10.39
C PHE A 477 12.97 5.83 -10.26
N ASN A 478 13.90 5.97 -9.31
CA ASN A 478 14.55 7.24 -9.01
C ASN A 478 16.03 7.17 -9.42
N THR A 479 16.59 8.31 -9.82
CA THR A 479 17.98 8.52 -10.24
C THR A 479 18.55 9.71 -9.47
N LYS A 480 19.82 10.07 -9.70
CA LYS A 480 20.42 11.27 -9.11
C LYS A 480 19.71 12.57 -9.53
N ASP A 481 19.09 12.57 -10.70
CA ASP A 481 18.38 13.73 -11.25
C ASP A 481 16.90 13.78 -10.83
N THR A 482 16.41 12.76 -10.12
CA THR A 482 15.02 12.74 -9.68
C THR A 482 14.80 13.83 -8.63
N ASP A 483 13.73 14.61 -8.82
CA ASP A 483 13.30 15.60 -7.84
C ASP A 483 12.99 14.90 -6.51
N LYS A 484 13.81 15.17 -5.49
CA LYS A 484 13.66 14.58 -4.16
C LYS A 484 12.38 15.00 -3.45
N TYR A 485 11.63 15.99 -3.95
CA TYR A 485 10.31 16.34 -3.46
C TYR A 485 9.18 15.76 -4.31
N ALA A 486 9.50 14.87 -5.24
CA ALA A 486 8.58 14.10 -6.08
C ALA A 486 9.14 12.70 -6.36
N LEU A 487 9.66 12.03 -5.32
CA LEU A 487 10.16 10.66 -5.45
C LEU A 487 9.03 9.72 -5.88
N LYS A 488 9.37 8.78 -6.76
CA LYS A 488 8.49 7.79 -7.38
C LYS A 488 8.59 6.45 -6.66
N ILE A 489 7.54 5.64 -6.78
CA ILE A 489 7.42 4.34 -6.10
C ILE A 489 7.03 3.22 -7.06
N GLN A 490 7.13 1.98 -6.60
CA GLN A 490 6.32 0.87 -7.07
C GLN A 490 5.39 0.47 -5.93
N GLN A 491 4.08 0.53 -6.18
CA GLN A 491 3.08 0.17 -5.18
C GLN A 491 2.97 -1.34 -5.11
N VAL A 492 2.95 -1.88 -3.88
CA VAL A 492 2.63 -3.27 -3.62
C VAL A 492 1.24 -3.34 -3.00
N ASP A 493 0.33 -3.99 -3.72
CA ASP A 493 -1.07 -4.18 -3.35
C ASP A 493 -1.49 -5.65 -3.43
N ASN A 494 -2.78 -5.94 -3.31
CA ASN A 494 -3.31 -7.31 -3.31
C ASN A 494 -3.27 -7.99 -4.68
N THR A 495 -2.91 -7.27 -5.76
CA THR A 495 -2.72 -7.82 -7.11
C THR A 495 -1.26 -7.99 -7.48
N THR A 496 -0.35 -7.39 -6.71
CA THR A 496 1.09 -7.42 -6.99
C THR A 496 1.68 -8.77 -6.59
N THR A 497 2.25 -9.50 -7.54
CA THR A 497 2.87 -10.81 -7.28
C THR A 497 4.32 -10.66 -6.84
N LEU A 498 4.85 -11.66 -6.12
CA LEU A 498 6.26 -11.68 -5.75
C LEU A 498 7.18 -11.61 -6.99
N ASP A 499 6.84 -12.33 -8.06
CA ASP A 499 7.66 -12.34 -9.28
C ASP A 499 7.69 -10.97 -9.95
N GLN A 500 6.56 -10.24 -9.95
CA GLN A 500 6.56 -8.85 -10.41
C GLN A 500 7.54 -7.98 -9.59
N ILE A 501 7.56 -8.14 -8.26
CA ILE A 501 8.50 -7.38 -7.41
C ILE A 501 9.95 -7.77 -7.68
N LYS A 502 10.24 -9.05 -7.92
CA LYS A 502 11.59 -9.52 -8.32
C LYS A 502 12.05 -8.82 -9.61
N THR A 503 11.18 -8.70 -10.62
CA THR A 503 11.56 -8.01 -11.87
C THR A 503 11.94 -6.54 -11.64
N TRP A 504 11.28 -5.83 -10.71
CA TRP A 504 11.67 -4.47 -10.35
C TRP A 504 13.02 -4.41 -9.62
N ILE A 505 13.31 -5.39 -8.76
CA ILE A 505 14.59 -5.49 -8.05
C ILE A 505 15.72 -5.83 -9.05
N ASP A 506 15.49 -6.74 -9.99
CA ASP A 506 16.47 -7.05 -11.03
C ASP A 506 16.73 -5.83 -11.91
N GLN A 507 15.68 -5.10 -12.29
CA GLN A 507 15.80 -3.85 -13.01
C GLN A 507 16.68 -2.84 -12.27
N VAL A 508 16.44 -2.61 -10.98
CA VAL A 508 17.23 -1.63 -10.21
C VAL A 508 18.71 -2.01 -10.13
N ASN A 509 19.01 -3.31 -9.99
CA ASN A 509 20.38 -3.83 -9.95
C ASN A 509 21.13 -3.60 -11.27
N VAL A 510 20.43 -3.70 -12.41
CA VAL A 510 21.00 -3.50 -13.75
C VAL A 510 21.13 -2.01 -14.06
N SER A 511 20.03 -1.24 -13.96
CA SER A 511 20.01 0.18 -14.35
C SER A 511 20.68 1.11 -13.33
N LYS A 512 21.09 0.56 -12.17
CA LYS A 512 21.70 1.31 -11.06
C LYS A 512 20.83 2.46 -10.57
N THR A 513 19.52 2.26 -10.52
CA THR A 513 18.56 3.27 -10.07
C THR A 513 18.20 3.05 -8.60
N TRP A 514 17.20 3.77 -8.09
CA TRP A 514 16.65 3.59 -6.76
C TRP A 514 15.18 3.21 -6.84
N LEU A 515 14.88 2.01 -6.35
CA LEU A 515 13.53 1.49 -6.22
C LEU A 515 12.97 1.79 -4.83
N ILE A 516 11.79 2.40 -4.76
CA ILE A 516 11.05 2.56 -3.52
C ILE A 516 9.80 1.67 -3.61
N LEU A 517 9.73 0.62 -2.80
CA LEU A 517 8.55 -0.23 -2.67
C LEU A 517 7.63 0.33 -1.58
N MET A 518 6.40 0.65 -1.94
CA MET A 518 5.42 1.22 -1.01
C MET A 518 4.36 0.20 -0.62
N PHE A 519 4.18 0.01 0.69
CA PHE A 519 3.21 -0.86 1.31
C PHE A 519 2.24 -0.06 2.19
N HIS A 520 0.95 -0.40 2.17
CA HIS A 520 -0.01 0.15 3.14
C HIS A 520 -0.26 -0.85 4.27
N GLN A 521 -0.85 -2.02 4.00
CA GLN A 521 -1.13 -3.03 5.03
C GLN A 521 -0.35 -4.32 4.76
N ILE A 522 0.21 -4.91 5.83
CA ILE A 522 0.89 -6.22 5.78
C ILE A 522 0.03 -7.23 6.55
N ASP A 523 -1.03 -7.73 5.95
CA ASP A 523 -2.00 -8.60 6.63
C ASP A 523 -2.76 -9.53 5.68
N TYR A 524 -3.78 -10.22 6.20
CA TYR A 524 -4.60 -11.17 5.45
C TYR A 524 -6.00 -10.64 5.14
N SER A 525 -6.22 -9.32 5.25
CA SER A 525 -7.54 -8.73 4.99
C SER A 525 -7.98 -8.83 3.53
N LYS A 526 -7.02 -9.01 2.60
CA LYS A 526 -7.21 -9.08 1.15
C LYS A 526 -7.86 -7.84 0.54
N ASN A 527 -7.93 -6.72 1.28
CA ASN A 527 -8.38 -5.46 0.71
C ASN A 527 -7.37 -4.95 -0.34
N GLN A 528 -7.81 -4.00 -1.18
CA GLN A 528 -7.01 -3.51 -2.30
C GLN A 528 -5.67 -2.84 -1.93
N TYR A 529 -5.41 -2.58 -0.65
CA TYR A 529 -4.17 -1.96 -0.15
C TYR A 529 -3.33 -2.92 0.69
N SER A 530 -3.77 -4.18 0.83
CA SER A 530 -3.12 -5.19 1.64
C SER A 530 -2.21 -6.07 0.78
N THR A 531 -1.03 -6.37 1.30
CA THR A 531 -0.21 -7.50 0.86
C THR A 531 0.08 -8.41 2.04
N THR A 532 0.41 -9.68 1.80
CA THR A 532 0.57 -10.64 2.89
C THR A 532 1.98 -10.61 3.48
N PRO A 533 2.16 -11.06 4.74
CA PRO A 533 3.49 -11.25 5.33
C PRO A 533 4.40 -12.17 4.49
N GLU A 534 3.85 -13.17 3.78
CA GLU A 534 4.63 -14.08 2.93
C GLU A 534 5.21 -13.38 1.70
N ILE A 535 4.45 -12.46 1.09
CA ILE A 535 4.97 -11.66 -0.02
C ILE A 535 6.11 -10.77 0.48
N LEU A 536 5.93 -10.06 1.61
CA LEU A 536 7.00 -9.23 2.18
C LEU A 536 8.24 -10.06 2.55
N GLN A 537 8.06 -11.25 3.14
CA GLN A 537 9.15 -12.17 3.43
C GLN A 537 9.87 -12.60 2.14
N GLY A 538 9.13 -12.90 1.08
CA GLY A 538 9.68 -13.22 -0.24
C GLY A 538 10.50 -12.08 -0.83
N VAL A 539 10.03 -10.84 -0.70
CA VAL A 539 10.77 -9.62 -1.13
C VAL A 539 12.08 -9.50 -0.35
N VAL A 540 12.03 -9.61 0.96
CA VAL A 540 13.21 -9.53 1.85
C VAL A 540 14.23 -10.63 1.54
N ASN A 541 13.76 -11.85 1.32
CA ASN A 541 14.61 -12.97 0.92
C ASN A 541 15.27 -12.70 -0.44
N TYR A 542 14.52 -12.14 -1.39
CA TYR A 542 15.04 -11.86 -2.71
C TYR A 542 16.11 -10.76 -2.70
N ILE A 543 15.85 -9.64 -2.01
CA ILE A 543 16.83 -8.55 -1.80
C ILE A 543 18.15 -9.11 -1.27
N LYS A 544 18.09 -10.06 -0.31
CA LYS A 544 19.29 -10.72 0.22
C LYS A 544 19.96 -11.64 -0.81
N SER A 545 19.18 -12.43 -1.55
CA SER A 545 19.72 -13.38 -2.52
C SER A 545 20.46 -12.69 -3.69
N THR A 546 20.04 -11.48 -4.04
CA THR A 546 20.63 -10.68 -5.11
C THR A 546 21.70 -9.70 -4.61
N ASP A 547 22.02 -9.73 -3.31
CA ASP A 547 22.91 -8.76 -2.64
C ASP A 547 22.55 -7.30 -2.96
N THR A 548 21.24 -7.01 -3.08
CA THR A 548 20.77 -5.67 -3.40
C THR A 548 20.84 -4.80 -2.15
N PRO A 549 21.57 -3.67 -2.17
CA PRO A 549 21.62 -2.77 -1.03
C PRO A 549 20.22 -2.29 -0.63
N SER A 550 19.90 -2.39 0.66
CA SER A 550 18.67 -1.82 1.22
C SER A 550 18.99 -0.58 2.05
N ARG A 551 18.18 0.46 1.89
CA ARG A 551 18.36 1.79 2.49
C ARG A 551 17.02 2.32 2.98
N THR A 552 16.97 3.01 4.11
CA THR A 552 15.83 3.89 4.40
C THR A 552 15.78 5.05 3.40
N ILE A 553 14.67 5.80 3.35
CA ILE A 553 14.57 6.97 2.46
C ILE A 553 15.67 7.99 2.79
N THR A 554 15.86 8.33 4.07
CA THR A 554 16.92 9.26 4.48
C THR A 554 18.31 8.79 4.05
N GLU A 555 18.61 7.49 4.18
CA GLU A 555 19.89 6.94 3.71
C GLU A 555 20.03 6.99 2.18
N GLY A 556 18.95 6.72 1.44
CA GLY A 556 18.93 6.83 -0.03
C GLY A 556 19.20 8.25 -0.51
N LEU A 557 18.63 9.26 0.15
CA LEU A 557 18.87 10.67 -0.16
C LEU A 557 20.34 11.08 -0.01
N SER A 558 21.08 10.45 0.88
CA SER A 558 22.52 10.74 1.06
C SER A 558 23.36 10.38 -0.16
N LEU A 559 22.81 9.58 -1.09
CA LEU A 559 23.45 9.16 -2.34
C LEU A 559 23.10 10.06 -3.54
N LEU A 560 22.20 11.04 -3.36
CA LEU A 560 21.87 12.05 -4.38
C LEU A 560 22.88 13.21 -4.43
N ILE A 561 23.85 13.23 -3.51
CA ILE A 561 24.77 14.36 -3.27
C ILE A 561 26.03 14.23 -4.12
#